data_AF-A0A537XRI7-F1
#
_entry.id   AF-A0A537XRI7-F1
#
_cell.length_a   1.000
_cell.length_b   1.000
_cell.length_c   1.000
_cell.angle_alpha   90.00
_cell.angle_beta   90.00
_cell.angle_gamma   90.00
#
_symmetry.space_group_name_H-M   'P 1'
#
loop_
_entity.id
_entity.type
_entity.pdbx_description
1 polymer ?
#
loop_
_entity_poly.entity_id
_entity_poly.type
_entity_poly.pdbx_seq_one_letter_code
_entity_poly.pdbx_strand_id
1 'polypeptide(L)'
;MADRGGGGVARLVRGSVVVHRRRCGKANCRCAGGENLHEATVLSYSEGGRTRFLMLPEAEVASVRAAVDRYRAEKAKLEAKGEAGLAELVARLGSGGRGA
;
A
#
# COMPACT_ATOMS: atom_id res chain seq x y z
N MET A 1 2.17 -4.44 -31.54
CA MET A 1 0.72 -4.30 -31.29
C MET A 1 0.44 -4.94 -29.95
N ALA A 2 0.18 -4.14 -28.91
CA ALA A 2 -0.03 -4.64 -27.55
C ALA A 2 -1.47 -5.15 -27.42
N ASP A 3 -1.60 -6.46 -27.21
CA ASP A 3 -2.87 -7.14 -27.05
C ASP A 3 -3.52 -6.79 -25.69
N ARG A 4 -4.67 -6.12 -25.81
CA ARG A 4 -5.97 -6.38 -25.15
C ARG A 4 -6.04 -6.70 -23.64
N GLY A 5 -6.78 -5.83 -22.93
CA GLY A 5 -7.98 -6.16 -22.16
C GLY A 5 -8.02 -7.41 -21.26
N GLY A 6 -8.20 -7.18 -19.96
CA GLY A 6 -8.86 -8.12 -19.05
C GLY A 6 -7.94 -9.13 -18.36
N GLY A 7 -7.11 -8.67 -17.42
CA GLY A 7 -6.33 -9.56 -16.55
C GLY A 7 -6.64 -9.25 -15.10
N GLY A 8 -7.52 -10.04 -14.48
CA GLY A 8 -7.99 -9.82 -13.12
C GLY A 8 -6.86 -9.46 -12.16
N VAL A 9 -7.08 -8.43 -11.34
CA VAL A 9 -6.08 -7.92 -10.39
C VAL A 9 -5.48 -9.09 -9.62
N ALA A 10 -4.14 -9.17 -9.62
CA ALA A 10 -3.39 -10.17 -8.86
C ALA A 10 -4.00 -10.32 -7.45
N ARG A 11 -4.11 -11.57 -6.96
CA ARG A 11 -4.89 -11.90 -5.76
C ARG A 11 -4.53 -11.05 -4.55
N LEU A 12 -3.26 -10.66 -4.41
CA LEU A 12 -2.71 -9.85 -3.33
C LEU A 12 -1.87 -8.71 -3.93
N VAL A 13 -2.14 -7.47 -3.51
CA VAL A 13 -1.39 -6.29 -3.95
C VAL A 13 -0.88 -5.53 -2.74
N ARG A 14 0.42 -5.27 -2.66
CA ARG A 14 1.01 -4.45 -1.58
C ARG A 14 0.74 -2.98 -1.83
N GLY A 15 0.18 -2.28 -0.83
CA GLY A 15 0.02 -0.84 -0.86
C GLY A 15 -1.23 -0.34 -0.13
N SER A 16 -1.74 0.79 -0.61
CA SER A 16 -2.91 1.50 -0.11
C SER A 16 -3.64 2.18 -1.25
N VAL A 17 -4.95 2.00 -1.38
CA VAL A 17 -5.75 2.80 -2.33
C VAL A 17 -6.21 4.08 -1.64
N VAL A 18 -5.83 5.23 -2.17
CA VAL A 18 -6.09 6.56 -1.57
C VAL A 18 -6.57 7.54 -2.63
N VAL A 19 -7.27 8.60 -2.19
CA VAL A 19 -7.52 9.77 -3.04
C VAL A 19 -6.32 10.70 -2.92
N HIS A 20 -5.63 10.94 -4.03
CA HIS A 20 -4.51 11.85 -4.09
C HIS A 20 -4.96 13.21 -4.61
N ARG A 21 -4.73 14.24 -3.78
CA ARG A 21 -5.04 15.64 -4.08
C ARG A 21 -3.77 16.39 -4.42
N ARG A 22 -3.71 17.05 -5.59
CA ARG A 22 -2.53 17.81 -6.00
C ARG A 22 -2.84 19.05 -6.83
N ARG A 23 -1.88 19.98 -6.85
CA ARG A 23 -1.82 21.07 -7.83
C ARG A 23 -1.11 20.58 -9.10
N CYS A 24 -1.57 21.01 -10.28
CA CYS A 24 -0.95 20.62 -11.55
C CYS A 24 0.23 21.52 -11.97
N GLY A 25 0.43 22.65 -11.29
CA GLY A 25 1.52 23.60 -11.57
C GLY A 25 1.23 24.63 -12.67
N LYS A 26 0.10 24.53 -13.38
CA LYS A 26 -0.31 25.54 -14.36
C LYS A 26 -0.91 26.76 -13.65
N ALA A 27 -0.38 27.94 -13.94
CA ALA A 27 -0.82 29.20 -13.33
C ALA A 27 -2.30 29.54 -13.64
N ASN A 28 -2.81 29.12 -14.79
CA ASN A 28 -4.20 29.34 -15.21
C ASN A 28 -5.17 28.23 -14.77
N CYS A 29 -4.72 27.25 -13.99
CA CYS A 29 -5.60 26.17 -13.55
C CYS A 29 -6.33 26.56 -12.26
N ARG A 30 -7.58 26.11 -12.11
CA ARG A 30 -8.39 26.31 -10.90
C ARG A 30 -7.71 25.79 -9.62
N CYS A 31 -6.84 24.79 -9.73
CA CYS A 31 -6.07 24.26 -8.60
C CYS A 31 -4.95 25.20 -8.10
N ALA A 32 -4.61 26.26 -8.84
CA ALA A 32 -3.52 27.17 -8.49
C ALA A 32 -3.76 27.87 -7.14
N GLY A 33 -5.02 28.27 -6.89
CA GLY A 33 -5.44 28.89 -5.63
C GLY A 33 -5.55 27.94 -4.43
N GLY A 34 -5.34 26.64 -4.63
CA GLY A 34 -5.32 25.64 -3.54
C GLY A 34 -6.68 25.14 -3.06
N GLU A 35 -7.78 25.81 -3.41
CA GLU A 35 -9.14 25.39 -2.99
C GLU A 35 -9.71 24.25 -3.83
N ASN A 36 -9.45 24.24 -5.15
CA ASN A 36 -10.00 23.26 -6.09
C ASN A 36 -8.89 22.33 -6.61
N LEU A 37 -8.37 21.47 -5.75
CA LEU A 37 -7.29 20.55 -6.09
C LEU A 37 -7.74 19.47 -7.07
N HIS A 38 -6.82 19.01 -7.92
CA HIS A 38 -7.09 17.82 -8.72
C HIS A 38 -7.11 16.60 -7.81
N GLU A 39 -8.14 15.78 -7.98
CA GLU A 39 -8.29 14.53 -7.26
C GLU A 39 -8.16 13.35 -8.22
N ALA A 40 -7.52 12.29 -7.74
CA ALA A 40 -7.53 11.02 -8.43
C ALA A 40 -7.39 9.87 -7.43
N THR A 41 -8.04 8.76 -7.70
CA THR A 41 -7.81 7.54 -6.94
C THR A 41 -6.51 6.89 -7.41
N VAL A 42 -5.62 6.59 -6.47
CA VAL A 42 -4.30 6.02 -6.74
C VAL A 42 -4.01 4.84 -5.82
N LEU A 43 -3.23 3.89 -6.32
CA LEU A 43 -2.49 2.96 -5.48
C LEU A 43 -1.19 3.64 -5.04
N SER A 44 -1.05 3.84 -3.73
CA SER A 44 0.21 4.21 -3.10
C SER A 44 0.95 2.95 -2.67
N TYR A 45 2.21 2.80 -3.09
CA TYR A 45 3.03 1.65 -2.75
C TYR A 45 4.49 2.07 -2.54
N SER A 46 5.23 1.31 -1.72
CA SER A 46 6.65 1.58 -1.45
C SER A 46 7.54 0.64 -2.26
N GLU A 47 8.46 1.21 -3.02
CA GLU A 47 9.42 0.49 -3.86
C GLU A 47 10.80 1.14 -3.71
N GLY A 48 11.82 0.34 -3.38
CA GLY A 48 13.18 0.85 -3.15
C GLY A 48 13.26 1.93 -2.05
N GLY A 49 12.44 1.81 -1.00
CA GLY A 49 12.37 2.80 0.09
C GLY A 49 11.66 4.11 -0.27
N ARG A 50 11.08 4.22 -1.46
CA ARG A 50 10.37 5.43 -1.93
C ARG A 50 8.89 5.15 -2.14
N THR A 51 8.04 6.11 -1.78
CA THR A 51 6.60 6.06 -2.08
C THR A 51 6.35 6.40 -3.53
N ARG A 52 5.61 5.53 -4.21
CA ARG A 52 5.15 5.66 -5.59
C ARG A 52 3.63 5.72 -5.62
N PHE A 53 3.10 6.33 -6.68
CA PHE A 53 1.67 6.42 -6.94
C PHE A 53 1.37 5.91 -8.34
N LEU A 54 0.41 4.99 -8.43
CA LEU A 54 -0.15 4.50 -9.68
C LEU A 54 -1.60 4.96 -9.76
N MET A 55 -1.96 5.71 -10.79
CA MET A 55 -3.34 6.16 -11.02
C MET A 55 -4.23 4.96 -11.37
N LEU A 56 -5.38 4.86 -10.72
CA LEU A 56 -6.33 3.78 -10.96
C LEU A 56 -7.50 4.27 -11.81
N PRO A 57 -7.82 3.57 -12.93
CA PRO A 57 -9.11 3.74 -13.60
C PRO A 57 -10.25 3.42 -12.64
N GLU A 58 -11.39 4.12 -12.74
CA GLU A 58 -12.55 3.91 -11.85
C GLU A 58 -13.01 2.45 -11.81
N ALA A 59 -13.02 1.79 -12.97
CA ALA A 59 -13.39 0.37 -13.10
C ALA A 59 -12.49 -0.59 -12.29
N GLU A 60 -11.24 -0.21 -12.02
CA GLU A 60 -10.26 -1.03 -11.29
C GLU A 60 -10.17 -0.68 -9.80
N VAL A 61 -10.82 0.39 -9.35
CA VAL A 61 -10.68 0.84 -7.95
C VAL A 61 -11.16 -0.23 -6.98
N ALA A 62 -12.32 -0.85 -7.25
CA ALA A 62 -12.89 -1.85 -6.35
C ALA A 62 -12.06 -3.14 -6.30
N SER A 63 -11.62 -3.63 -7.46
CA SER A 63 -10.81 -4.84 -7.59
C SER A 63 -9.45 -4.69 -6.90
N VAL A 64 -8.78 -3.54 -7.09
CA VAL A 64 -7.49 -3.24 -6.44
C VAL A 64 -7.65 -3.04 -4.94
N ARG A 65 -8.70 -2.36 -4.46
CA ARG A 65 -8.99 -2.24 -3.02
C ARG A 65 -9.09 -3.62 -2.38
N ALA A 66 -9.89 -4.52 -2.96
CA ALA A 66 -10.05 -5.87 -2.44
C ALA A 66 -8.72 -6.65 -2.42
N ALA A 67 -7.85 -6.48 -3.42
CA ALA A 67 -6.54 -7.11 -3.45
C ALA A 67 -5.57 -6.56 -2.38
N VAL A 68 -5.63 -5.26 -2.13
CA VAL A 68 -4.87 -4.59 -1.06
C VAL A 68 -5.33 -5.05 0.32
N ASP A 69 -6.63 -5.14 0.55
CA ASP A 69 -7.19 -5.55 1.84
C ASP A 69 -6.84 -7.02 2.16
N ARG A 70 -6.91 -7.90 1.16
CA ARG A 70 -6.43 -9.29 1.32
C ARG A 70 -4.95 -9.35 1.65
N TYR A 71 -4.11 -8.58 0.94
CA TYR A 71 -2.68 -8.52 1.24
C TYR A 71 -2.41 -8.07 2.68
N ARG A 72 -3.09 -7.02 3.14
CA ARG A 72 -2.94 -6.50 4.50
C ARG A 72 -3.36 -7.53 5.56
N ALA A 73 -4.46 -8.24 5.33
CA ALA A 73 -4.92 -9.28 6.23
C ALA A 73 -3.92 -10.44 6.33
N GLU A 74 -3.40 -10.93 5.19
CA GLU A 74 -2.40 -12.01 5.18
C GLU A 74 -1.07 -11.55 5.80
N LYS A 75 -0.63 -10.33 5.51
CA LYS A 75 0.56 -9.73 6.13
C LYS A 75 0.42 -9.64 7.65
N ALA A 76 -0.71 -9.17 8.16
CA ALA A 76 -0.94 -9.07 9.61
C ALA A 76 -0.88 -10.44 10.30
N LYS A 77 -1.43 -11.49 9.67
CA LYS A 77 -1.32 -12.86 10.19
C LYS A 77 0.14 -13.33 10.24
N LEU A 78 0.92 -13.03 9.21
CA LEU A 78 2.34 -13.40 9.15
C LEU A 78 3.15 -12.65 10.22
N GLU A 79 2.92 -11.35 10.37
CA GLU A 79 3.58 -10.52 11.38
C GLU A 79 3.25 -11.00 12.80
N ALA A 80 2.00 -11.27 13.10
CA ALA A 80 1.60 -11.81 14.41
C ALA A 80 2.29 -13.14 14.75
N LYS A 81 2.44 -14.04 13.76
CA LYS A 81 3.20 -15.29 13.95
C LYS A 81 4.68 -15.03 14.19
N GLY A 82 5.26 -14.08 13.45
CA GLY A 82 6.65 -13.67 13.62
C GLY A 82 6.92 -13.07 15.00
N GLU A 83 6.03 -12.20 15.48
CA GLU A 83 6.09 -11.60 16.81
C GLU A 83 5.98 -12.66 17.91
N ALA A 84 5.05 -13.62 17.78
CA ALA A 84 4.91 -14.71 18.73
C ALA A 84 6.19 -15.57 18.81
N GLY A 85 6.76 -15.95 17.67
CA GLY A 85 8.00 -16.72 17.63
C GLY A 85 9.20 -15.94 18.18
N LEU A 86 9.29 -14.63 17.91
CA LEU A 86 10.31 -13.76 18.48
C LEU A 86 10.18 -13.69 20.00
N ALA A 87 8.97 -13.53 20.52
CA ALA A 87 8.72 -13.48 21.96
C ALA A 87 9.14 -14.77 22.66
N GLU A 88 8.84 -15.94 22.08
CA GLU A 88 9.28 -17.25 22.58
C GLU A 88 10.82 -17.34 22.61
N LEU A 89 11.47 -16.93 21.52
CA LEU A 89 12.93 -16.95 21.42
C LEU A 89 13.58 -16.04 22.47
N VAL A 90 13.06 -14.82 22.63
CA VAL A 90 13.53 -13.86 23.63
C VAL A 90 13.31 -14.39 25.04
N ALA A 91 12.16 -15.01 25.33
CA ALA A 91 11.91 -15.61 26.64
C ALA A 91 12.92 -16.73 26.96
N ARG A 92 13.22 -17.59 25.98
CA ARG A 92 14.16 -18.72 26.14
C ARG A 92 15.61 -18.28 26.31
N LEU A 93 16.05 -17.26 25.58
CA LEU A 93 17.45 -16.80 25.61
C LEU A 93 17.70 -15.70 26.66
N GLY A 94 16.71 -14.84 26.89
CA GLY A 94 16.78 -13.75 27.88
C GLY A 94 16.76 -14.25 29.32
N SER A 95 16.24 -15.45 29.59
CA SER A 95 16.32 -16.11 30.89
C SER A 95 17.69 -16.73 31.19
N GLY A 96 18.56 -16.91 30.18
CA GLY A 96 19.88 -17.55 30.33
C GLY A 96 21.07 -16.59 30.42
N GLY A 97 20.88 -15.28 30.18
CA GLY A 97 21.98 -14.32 30.04
C GLY A 97 22.28 -13.43 31.27
N ARG A 98 21.59 -13.63 32.40
CA ARG A 98 21.84 -12.87 33.64
C ARG A 98 22.25 -13.81 34.77
N GLY A 99 23.47 -14.32 34.71
CA GLY A 99 24.02 -15.16 35.78
C GLY A 99 25.11 -16.12 35.30
N ALA A 100 26.25 -15.57 34.85
CA ALA A 100 27.54 -16.26 34.82
C ALA A 100 28.64 -15.19 34.84
#